data_AF-A0A800DMU2-F1
#
_entry.id   AF-A0A800DMU2-F1
#
_cell.length_a   1.000
_cell.length_b   1.000
_cell.length_c   1.000
_cell.angle_alpha   90.00
_cell.angle_beta   90.00
_cell.angle_gamma   90.00
#
_symmetry.space_group_name_H-M   'P 1'
#
loop_
_entity.id
_entity.type
_entity.pdbx_description
1 polymer ?
#
loop_
_entity_poly.entity_id
_entity_poly.type
_entity_poly.pdbx_seq_one_letter_code
_entity_poly.pdbx_strand_id
1 'polypeptide(L)'
;MNENENKSTHSISRREFLKQSAGAYLLGTAAFAVSNIDAAETMPQVNVERRNEHPDMRYRRLGKTNLMVSALGLGGAYHYGPDALSDQGTINKMFDKALDLGINYFDTSPDYGTEGDFAHLAKSRERCFIATKVNTMSAEGTRSEVSNSLKVMNTNYLDVVQTHYKPTDDDWS
;
A
#
# COMPACT_ATOMS: atom_id res chain seq x y z
N MET A 1 6.32 -59.43 16.95
CA MET A 1 5.19 -59.08 17.84
C MET A 1 5.61 -57.81 18.56
N ASN A 2 5.09 -56.60 18.35
CA ASN A 2 3.94 -56.04 17.61
C ASN A 2 4.38 -54.65 17.11
N GLU A 3 4.28 -54.33 15.82
CA GLU A 3 3.21 -53.52 15.19
C GLU A 3 2.78 -52.22 15.90
N ASN A 4 3.02 -51.11 15.17
CA ASN A 4 2.15 -49.96 14.92
C ASN A 4 1.71 -49.05 16.08
N GLU A 5 2.08 -47.76 15.99
CA GLU A 5 1.10 -46.69 15.71
C GLU A 5 1.81 -45.36 15.37
N ASN A 6 1.75 -44.99 14.10
CA ASN A 6 2.20 -43.71 13.57
C ASN A 6 1.02 -42.73 13.65
N LYS A 7 0.99 -41.82 14.64
CA LYS A 7 -0.04 -40.77 14.72
C LYS A 7 0.28 -39.65 13.72
N SER A 8 -0.25 -39.80 12.50
CA SER A 8 -0.35 -38.71 11.52
C SER A 8 -1.34 -37.65 12.01
N THR A 9 -0.83 -36.51 12.47
CA THR A 9 -1.66 -35.32 12.70
C THR A 9 -2.05 -34.73 11.35
N HIS A 10 -3.27 -34.98 10.89
CA HIS A 10 -3.83 -34.31 9.72
C HIS A 10 -4.06 -32.82 10.01
N SER A 11 -3.13 -31.96 9.59
CA SER A 11 -3.33 -30.50 9.62
C SER A 11 -4.17 -30.07 8.42
N ILE A 12 -5.41 -29.65 8.66
CA ILE A 12 -6.29 -29.11 7.63
C ILE A 12 -5.68 -27.79 7.11
N SER A 13 -5.47 -27.69 5.79
CA SER A 13 -4.97 -26.45 5.20
C SER A 13 -6.04 -25.35 5.27
N ARG A 14 -5.63 -24.07 5.29
CA ARG A 14 -6.56 -22.92 5.25
C ARG A 14 -7.54 -22.99 4.08
N ARG A 15 -7.13 -23.58 2.97
CA ARG A 15 -7.96 -23.79 1.77
C ARG A 15 -9.04 -24.86 2.00
N GLU A 16 -8.72 -25.92 2.72
CA GLU A 16 -9.68 -26.98 3.06
C GLU A 16 -10.67 -26.52 4.12
N PHE A 17 -10.23 -25.71 5.10
CA PHE A 17 -11.13 -25.09 6.07
C PHE A 17 -12.22 -24.22 5.40
N LEU A 18 -11.83 -23.40 4.42
CA LEU A 18 -12.77 -22.54 3.69
C LEU A 18 -13.78 -23.32 2.84
N LYS A 19 -13.37 -24.48 2.29
CA LYS A 19 -14.30 -25.38 1.60
C LYS A 19 -15.28 -26.05 2.57
N GLN A 20 -14.81 -26.46 3.75
CA GLN A 20 -15.66 -27.07 4.77
C GLN A 20 -16.69 -26.10 5.34
N SER A 21 -16.34 -24.83 5.57
CA SER A 21 -17.30 -23.83 6.05
C SER A 21 -18.40 -23.52 5.04
N ALA A 22 -18.15 -23.68 3.74
CA ALA A 22 -19.16 -23.51 2.69
C ALA A 22 -20.16 -24.69 2.63
N GLY A 23 -19.76 -25.89 3.06
CA GLY A 23 -20.61 -27.09 3.03
C GLY A 23 -21.51 -27.29 4.25
N ALA A 24 -21.21 -26.65 5.38
CA ALA A 24 -21.94 -26.87 6.65
C ALA A 24 -23.34 -26.22 6.72
N TYR A 25 -23.73 -25.42 5.72
CA TYR A 25 -25.06 -24.80 5.66
C TYR A 25 -26.14 -25.69 5.01
N LEU A 26 -25.80 -26.87 4.47
CA LEU A 26 -26.70 -27.69 3.65
C LEU A 26 -27.30 -28.92 4.36
N LEU A 27 -27.34 -28.97 5.68
CA LEU A 27 -28.01 -30.05 6.44
C LEU A 27 -29.13 -29.52 7.33
N GLY A 28 -30.07 -28.80 6.73
CA GLY A 28 -31.39 -28.48 7.29
C GLY A 28 -32.46 -28.70 6.23
N THR A 29 -33.45 -29.52 6.53
CA THR A 29 -34.38 -30.18 5.60
C THR A 29 -35.41 -29.28 4.89
N ALA A 30 -35.74 -29.70 3.65
CA ALA A 30 -37.01 -29.56 2.91
C ALA A 30 -37.28 -28.29 2.06
N ALA A 31 -37.15 -28.49 0.73
CA ALA A 31 -38.01 -28.01 -0.35
C ALA A 31 -38.48 -26.54 -0.34
N PHE A 32 -37.68 -25.66 -0.96
CA PHE A 32 -38.20 -24.62 -1.86
C PHE A 32 -37.38 -24.63 -3.13
N ALA A 33 -38.00 -25.07 -4.23
CA ALA A 33 -37.42 -25.01 -5.55
C ALA A 33 -37.79 -23.69 -6.23
N VAL A 34 -36.78 -23.14 -6.90
CA VAL A 34 -36.81 -22.16 -8.01
C VAL A 34 -37.07 -20.70 -7.66
N SER A 35 -35.99 -19.92 -7.63
CA SER A 35 -35.82 -18.79 -8.55
C SER A 35 -34.37 -18.30 -8.48
N ASN A 36 -33.66 -18.43 -9.61
CA ASN A 36 -32.41 -17.73 -9.96
C ASN A 36 -31.60 -17.18 -8.80
N ILE A 37 -30.60 -17.93 -8.35
CA ILE A 37 -29.48 -17.35 -7.63
C ILE A 37 -28.62 -16.60 -8.67
N ASP A 38 -29.14 -15.46 -9.13
CA ASP A 38 -28.32 -14.33 -9.61
C ASP A 38 -27.87 -13.50 -8.40
N ALA A 39 -27.40 -14.20 -7.37
CA ALA A 39 -26.68 -13.62 -6.26
C ALA A 39 -25.23 -14.11 -6.34
N ALA A 40 -24.57 -13.83 -7.46
CA ALA A 40 -23.23 -13.27 -7.32
C ALA A 40 -23.45 -12.00 -6.49
N GLU A 41 -23.35 -12.13 -5.16
CA GLU A 41 -23.39 -11.00 -4.25
C GLU A 41 -22.53 -9.92 -4.89
N THR A 42 -23.17 -8.82 -5.31
CA THR A 42 -22.49 -7.66 -5.84
C THR A 42 -21.65 -7.14 -4.69
N MET A 43 -20.41 -7.65 -4.61
CA MET A 43 -19.37 -7.07 -3.79
C MET A 43 -19.44 -5.57 -4.07
N PRO A 44 -19.57 -4.71 -3.05
CA PRO A 44 -19.61 -3.27 -3.28
C PRO A 44 -18.41 -2.95 -4.15
N GLN A 45 -18.67 -2.39 -5.33
CA GLN A 45 -17.63 -1.96 -6.27
C GLN A 45 -16.80 -0.92 -5.52
N VAL A 46 -15.73 -1.36 -4.87
CA VAL A 46 -14.83 -0.47 -4.15
C VAL A 46 -14.21 0.40 -5.24
N ASN A 47 -14.60 1.67 -5.28
CA ASN A 47 -14.03 2.61 -6.23
C ASN A 47 -12.54 2.74 -5.93
N VAL A 48 -11.73 2.02 -6.70
CA VAL A 48 -10.27 2.02 -6.56
C VAL A 48 -9.70 3.13 -7.42
N GLU A 49 -8.85 3.94 -6.83
CA GLU A 49 -8.13 4.98 -7.52
C GLU A 49 -6.92 4.38 -8.23
N ARG A 50 -6.84 4.62 -9.53
CA ARG A 50 -5.76 4.16 -10.41
C ARG A 50 -5.07 5.37 -11.02
N ARG A 51 -3.75 5.37 -11.00
CA ARG A 51 -2.90 6.41 -11.58
C ARG A 51 -1.79 5.76 -12.41
N ASN A 52 -1.43 6.37 -13.53
CA ASN A 52 -0.26 6.01 -14.35
C ASN A 52 -0.17 4.52 -14.73
N GLU A 53 -1.25 3.96 -15.29
CA GLU A 53 -1.27 2.56 -15.73
C GLU A 53 -0.35 2.32 -16.92
N HIS A 54 0.41 1.22 -16.87
CA HIS A 54 1.30 0.79 -17.92
C HIS A 54 1.14 -0.73 -18.17
N PRO A 55 1.09 -1.19 -19.44
CA PRO A 55 0.83 -2.60 -19.77
C PRO A 55 1.82 -3.59 -19.13
N ASP A 56 3.08 -3.18 -19.00
CA ASP A 56 4.15 -4.01 -18.45
C ASP A 56 4.31 -3.89 -16.92
N MET A 57 3.57 -2.99 -16.27
CA MET A 57 3.61 -2.80 -14.81
C MET A 57 2.49 -3.58 -14.14
N ARG A 58 2.81 -4.24 -13.01
CA ARG A 58 1.81 -4.88 -12.16
C ARG A 58 1.36 -3.89 -11.09
N TYR A 59 0.06 -3.87 -10.78
CA TYR A 59 -0.51 -3.00 -9.73
C TYR A 59 -1.23 -3.83 -8.68
N ARG A 60 -1.18 -3.38 -7.43
CA ARG A 60 -1.84 -4.02 -6.29
C ARG A 60 -2.51 -2.96 -5.43
N ARG A 61 -3.61 -3.34 -4.80
CA ARG A 61 -4.28 -2.47 -3.84
C ARG A 61 -3.41 -2.31 -2.60
N LEU A 62 -3.22 -1.08 -2.13
CA LEU A 62 -2.49 -0.81 -0.89
C LEU A 62 -3.39 -1.10 0.32
N GLY A 63 -3.35 -2.34 0.81
CA GLY A 63 -4.11 -2.78 1.97
C GLY A 63 -5.62 -2.57 1.82
N LYS A 64 -6.25 -1.91 2.79
CA LYS A 64 -7.68 -1.56 2.78
C LYS A 64 -7.93 -0.17 2.19
N THR A 65 -6.89 0.57 1.78
CA THR A 65 -7.07 1.84 1.07
C THR A 65 -7.65 1.58 -0.31
N ASN A 66 -8.09 2.60 -1.02
CA ASN A 66 -8.56 2.46 -2.38
C ASN A 66 -7.47 2.70 -3.42
N LEU A 67 -6.20 2.85 -3.02
CA LEU A 67 -5.11 3.19 -3.92
C LEU A 67 -4.57 1.94 -4.63
N MET A 68 -4.49 1.96 -5.95
CA MET A 68 -3.85 0.93 -6.76
C MET A 68 -2.41 1.34 -7.08
N VAL A 69 -1.47 0.83 -6.28
CA VAL A 69 -0.05 1.18 -6.38
C VAL A 69 0.70 0.20 -7.26
N SER A 70 1.73 0.68 -7.95
CA SER A 70 2.64 -0.14 -8.73
C SER A 70 3.34 -1.17 -7.83
N ALA A 71 3.67 -2.34 -8.39
CA ALA A 71 4.30 -3.43 -7.66
C ALA A 71 5.70 -3.06 -7.14
N LEU A 72 6.32 -2.05 -7.74
CA LEU A 72 7.54 -1.40 -7.30
C LEU A 72 7.23 0.07 -7.01
N GLY A 73 7.84 0.61 -5.94
CA GLY A 73 7.84 2.03 -5.64
C GLY A 73 9.23 2.63 -5.80
N LEU A 74 9.31 3.95 -5.96
CA LEU A 74 10.58 4.68 -5.95
C LEU A 74 10.81 5.27 -4.56
N GLY A 75 11.91 4.86 -3.91
CA GLY A 75 12.30 5.37 -2.59
C GLY A 75 13.17 6.62 -2.68
N GLY A 76 12.93 7.56 -1.76
CA GLY A 76 13.55 8.89 -1.71
C GLY A 76 14.88 8.96 -0.97
N ALA A 77 15.42 7.84 -0.48
CA ALA A 77 16.68 7.80 0.27
C ALA A 77 17.94 7.79 -0.64
N TYR A 78 17.85 8.34 -1.85
CA TYR A 78 18.91 8.30 -2.87
C TYR A 78 20.07 9.28 -2.62
N HIS A 79 20.02 10.09 -1.56
CA HIS A 79 21.15 10.90 -1.08
C HIS A 79 22.16 10.10 -0.24
N TYR A 80 21.87 8.84 0.07
CA TYR A 80 22.72 7.99 0.89
C TYR A 80 23.42 6.89 0.07
N GLY A 81 24.59 6.47 0.56
CA GLY A 81 25.34 5.36 -0.01
C GLY A 81 26.41 5.79 -1.03
N PRO A 82 27.11 4.81 -1.64
CA PRO A 82 28.22 5.08 -2.55
C PRO A 82 27.78 5.77 -3.84
N ASP A 83 26.53 5.56 -4.25
CA ASP A 83 25.94 6.10 -5.49
C ASP A 83 24.96 7.24 -5.20
N ALA A 84 25.23 8.03 -4.14
CA ALA A 84 24.38 9.14 -3.74
C ALA A 84 24.18 10.13 -4.91
N LEU A 85 22.92 10.45 -5.19
CA LEU A 85 22.55 11.48 -6.15
C LEU A 85 22.37 12.80 -5.41
N SER A 86 22.71 13.92 -6.03
CA SER A 86 22.45 15.26 -5.48
C SER A 86 22.12 16.31 -6.54
N ASP A 87 22.37 15.98 -7.81
CA ASP A 87 22.02 16.83 -8.95
C ASP A 87 20.50 16.73 -9.24
N GLN A 88 19.80 17.85 -9.06
CA GLN A 88 18.36 17.96 -9.30
C GLN A 88 17.98 17.53 -10.73
N GLY A 89 18.80 17.84 -11.74
CA GLY A 89 18.52 17.46 -13.12
C GLY A 89 18.46 15.95 -13.32
N THR A 90 19.36 15.22 -12.65
CA THR A 90 19.42 13.76 -12.66
C THR A 90 18.27 13.16 -11.87
N ILE A 91 17.95 13.72 -10.70
CA ILE A 91 16.81 13.30 -9.87
C ILE A 91 15.49 13.47 -10.63
N ASN A 92 15.30 14.60 -11.31
CA ASN A 92 14.13 14.87 -12.14
C ASN A 92 13.97 13.84 -13.26
N LYS A 93 15.07 13.49 -13.95
CA LYS A 93 15.06 12.44 -14.98
C LYS A 93 14.74 11.06 -14.40
N MET A 94 15.22 10.76 -13.20
CA MET A 94 14.87 9.52 -12.50
C MET A 94 13.36 9.46 -12.20
N PHE A 95 12.77 10.56 -11.72
CA PHE A 95 11.32 10.65 -11.47
C PHE A 95 10.51 10.51 -12.76
N ASP A 96 10.86 11.26 -13.79
CA ASP A 96 10.18 11.19 -15.09
C ASP A 96 10.29 9.76 -15.67
N LYS A 97 11.47 9.14 -15.59
CA LYS A 97 11.67 7.76 -16.05
C LYS A 97 10.87 6.73 -15.26
N ALA A 98 10.76 6.89 -13.93
CA ALA A 98 9.94 6.02 -13.10
C ALA A 98 8.47 6.10 -13.51
N LEU A 99 7.96 7.31 -13.73
CA LEU A 99 6.60 7.53 -14.24
C LEU A 99 6.40 6.88 -15.62
N ASP A 100 7.35 7.01 -16.55
CA ASP A 100 7.25 6.41 -17.88
C ASP A 100 7.21 4.87 -17.84
N LEU A 101 7.85 4.25 -16.83
CA LEU A 101 7.83 2.80 -16.61
C LEU A 101 6.58 2.32 -15.84
N GLY A 102 5.62 3.20 -15.57
CA GLY A 102 4.38 2.88 -14.84
C GLY A 102 4.52 2.86 -13.32
N ILE A 103 5.67 3.25 -12.75
CA ILE A 103 5.78 3.42 -11.30
C ILE A 103 4.89 4.60 -10.90
N ASN A 104 4.05 4.37 -9.90
CA ASN A 104 3.11 5.38 -9.41
C ASN A 104 3.17 5.56 -7.90
N TYR A 105 4.06 4.89 -7.18
CA TYR A 105 4.21 5.04 -5.72
C TYR A 105 5.61 5.56 -5.39
N PHE A 106 5.65 6.73 -4.78
CA PHE A 106 6.88 7.45 -4.46
C PHE A 106 6.93 7.67 -2.95
N ASP A 107 7.98 7.16 -2.30
CA ASP A 107 8.14 7.21 -0.84
C ASP A 107 9.28 8.15 -0.46
N THR A 108 9.06 9.02 0.51
CA THR A 108 10.08 9.90 1.08
C THR A 108 9.95 10.01 2.61
N SER A 109 10.74 10.87 3.23
CA SER A 109 10.71 11.20 4.65
C SER A 109 11.39 12.55 4.88
N PRO A 110 10.96 13.36 5.86
CA PRO A 110 11.72 14.53 6.31
C PRO A 110 13.19 14.19 6.62
N ASP A 111 13.43 13.02 7.21
CA ASP A 111 14.76 12.57 7.62
C ASP A 111 15.68 12.25 6.43
N TYR A 112 15.13 12.01 5.24
CA TYR A 112 15.94 11.73 4.04
C TYR A 112 16.53 13.00 3.43
N GLY A 113 16.00 14.18 3.78
CA GLY A 113 16.43 15.47 3.23
C GLY A 113 16.10 15.66 1.74
N THR A 114 15.26 14.80 1.16
CA THR A 114 14.91 14.79 -0.29
C THR A 114 13.48 15.23 -0.58
N GLU A 115 12.68 15.58 0.43
CA GLU A 115 11.28 16.03 0.21
C GLU A 115 11.20 17.26 -0.72
N GLY A 116 12.20 18.14 -0.71
CA GLY A 116 12.26 19.28 -1.63
C GLY A 116 12.30 18.86 -3.11
N ASP A 117 12.96 17.76 -3.43
CA ASP A 117 13.10 17.29 -4.82
C ASP A 117 11.74 16.82 -5.38
N PHE A 118 10.87 16.31 -4.50
CA PHE A 118 9.54 15.81 -4.84
C PHE A 118 8.59 16.93 -5.31
N ALA A 119 8.96 18.21 -5.15
CA ALA A 119 8.28 19.33 -5.80
C ALA A 119 8.20 19.17 -7.33
N HIS A 120 9.15 18.45 -7.93
CA HIS A 120 9.09 18.10 -9.35
C HIS A 120 7.88 17.24 -9.72
N LEU A 121 7.35 16.43 -8.80
CA LEU A 121 6.17 15.59 -9.05
C LEU A 121 4.85 16.38 -9.02
N ALA A 122 4.84 17.63 -8.55
CA ALA A 122 3.63 18.45 -8.51
C ALA A 122 3.01 18.67 -9.91
N LYS A 123 3.82 18.67 -10.97
CA LYS A 123 3.37 18.76 -12.38
C LYS A 123 2.72 17.48 -12.92
N SER A 124 2.83 16.37 -12.19
CA SER A 124 2.34 15.03 -12.56
C SER A 124 1.66 14.36 -11.38
N ARG A 125 1.01 15.18 -10.54
CA ARG A 125 0.46 14.76 -9.26
C ARG A 125 -0.66 13.72 -9.43
N GLU A 126 -1.40 13.81 -10.53
CA GLU A 126 -2.43 12.88 -10.98
C GLU A 126 -1.87 11.52 -11.44
N ARG A 127 -0.55 11.41 -11.64
CA ARG A 127 0.13 10.17 -12.05
C ARG A 127 0.79 9.43 -10.90
N CYS A 128 0.92 10.04 -9.73
CA CYS A 128 1.68 9.44 -8.63
C CYS A 128 0.92 9.50 -7.30
N PHE A 129 1.16 8.51 -6.45
CA PHE A 129 0.86 8.50 -5.04
C PHE A 129 2.14 8.83 -4.29
N ILE A 130 2.09 9.87 -3.45
CA ILE A 130 3.22 10.32 -2.63
C ILE A 130 2.98 9.90 -1.20
N ALA A 131 3.94 9.14 -0.67
CA ALA A 131 4.02 8.75 0.72
C ALA A 131 5.16 9.51 1.40
N THR A 132 4.88 10.05 2.59
CA THR A 132 5.92 10.57 3.49
C THR A 132 5.71 10.05 4.90
N LYS A 133 6.54 10.49 5.83
CA LYS A 133 6.58 10.03 7.21
C LYS A 133 6.55 11.20 8.18
N VAL A 134 6.15 10.90 9.41
CA VAL A 134 6.21 11.82 10.55
C VAL A 134 6.98 11.16 11.69
N ASN A 135 7.75 11.94 12.40
CA ASN A 135 8.60 11.47 13.50
C ASN A 135 7.92 11.66 14.85
N THR A 136 7.02 12.63 14.98
CA THR A 136 6.34 12.93 16.25
C THR A 136 5.04 12.12 16.40
N MET A 137 4.66 11.84 17.65
CA MET A 137 3.37 11.23 17.99
C MET A 137 2.39 12.23 18.63
N SER A 138 2.76 13.52 18.71
CA SER A 138 1.85 14.58 19.19
C SER A 138 1.02 15.14 18.03
N ALA A 139 -0.22 15.55 18.33
CA ALA A 139 -1.10 16.12 17.31
C ALA A 139 -0.54 17.42 16.70
N GLU A 140 0.07 18.28 17.53
CA GLU A 140 0.69 19.53 17.07
C GLU A 140 1.94 19.28 16.23
N GLY A 141 2.83 18.39 16.69
CA GLY A 141 4.05 18.02 15.97
C GLY A 141 3.71 17.39 14.61
N THR A 142 2.77 16.45 14.58
CA THR A 142 2.33 15.78 13.36
C THR A 142 1.76 16.79 12.36
N ARG A 143 0.93 17.73 12.81
CA ARG A 143 0.38 18.80 11.96
C ARG A 143 1.49 19.69 11.40
N SER A 144 2.48 20.03 12.22
CA SER A 144 3.61 20.86 11.82
C SER A 144 4.47 20.18 10.76
N GLU A 145 4.82 18.91 10.98
CA GLU A 145 5.59 18.11 10.02
C GLU A 145 4.85 17.93 8.70
N VAL A 146 3.57 17.55 8.73
CA VAL A 146 2.74 17.45 7.51
C VAL A 146 2.68 18.78 6.77
N SER A 147 2.51 19.90 7.49
CA SER A 147 2.47 21.23 6.88
C SER A 147 3.81 21.59 6.23
N ASN A 148 4.93 21.22 6.86
CA ASN A 148 6.24 21.41 6.28
C ASN A 148 6.44 20.55 5.03
N SER A 149 6.12 19.26 5.08
CA SER A 149 6.19 18.34 3.94
C SER A 149 5.39 18.86 2.74
N LEU A 150 4.15 19.31 2.95
CA LEU A 150 3.33 19.92 1.90
C LEU A 150 4.00 21.16 1.27
N LYS A 151 4.57 22.02 2.10
CA LYS A 151 5.27 23.24 1.66
C LYS A 151 6.50 22.92 0.83
N VAL A 152 7.38 22.03 1.29
CA VAL A 152 8.64 21.71 0.58
C VAL A 152 8.39 20.89 -0.69
N MET A 153 7.38 20.01 -0.69
CA MET A 153 6.97 19.26 -1.89
C MET A 153 6.08 20.07 -2.84
N ASN A 154 5.79 21.34 -2.53
CA ASN A 154 4.94 22.20 -3.35
C ASN A 154 3.62 21.52 -3.77
N THR A 155 2.94 20.87 -2.81
CA THR A 155 1.68 20.16 -3.04
C THR A 155 0.68 20.46 -1.94
N ASN A 156 -0.62 20.30 -2.23
CA ASN A 156 -1.71 20.58 -1.30
C ASN A 156 -2.24 19.32 -0.59
N TYR A 157 -1.77 18.12 -0.95
CA TYR A 157 -2.14 16.88 -0.25
C TYR A 157 -1.07 15.78 -0.37
N LEU A 158 -1.08 14.86 0.61
CA LEU A 158 -0.29 13.63 0.65
C LEU A 158 -1.24 12.44 0.54
N ASP A 159 -0.86 11.39 -0.19
CA ASP A 159 -1.73 10.21 -0.33
C ASP A 159 -1.59 9.26 0.86
N VAL A 160 -0.38 9.17 1.41
CA VAL A 160 -0.05 8.30 2.53
C VAL A 160 0.89 9.04 3.48
N VAL A 161 0.58 8.99 4.78
CA VAL A 161 1.47 9.46 5.85
C VAL A 161 1.65 8.32 6.84
N GLN A 162 2.90 8.01 7.17
CA GLN A 162 3.26 6.90 8.06
C GLN A 162 4.03 7.42 9.28
N THR A 163 3.93 6.73 10.41
CA THR A 163 4.86 6.95 11.53
C THR A 163 6.23 6.42 11.13
N HIS A 164 7.29 7.24 11.21
CA HIS A 164 8.63 6.82 10.78
C HIS A 164 9.24 5.78 11.71
N TYR A 165 8.90 5.85 12.99
CA TYR A 165 9.34 4.92 14.02
C TYR A 165 8.15 4.15 14.57
N LYS A 166 8.44 3.00 15.19
CA LYS A 166 7.44 2.23 15.92
C LYS A 166 7.01 3.05 17.14
N PRO A 167 5.72 3.41 17.28
CA PRO A 167 5.23 4.05 18.50
C PRO A 167 5.48 3.15 19.70
N THR A 168 5.83 3.77 20.81
CA THR A 168 6.00 3.17 22.14
C THR A 168 4.83 3.54 23.03
N ASP A 169 4.69 2.87 24.18
CA ASP A 169 3.59 3.18 25.12
C ASP A 169 3.71 4.60 25.69
N ASP A 170 4.94 5.12 25.80
CA ASP A 170 5.24 6.48 26.28
C ASP A 170 4.81 7.58 25.29
N ASP A 171 4.53 7.24 24.03
CA ASP A 171 4.12 8.21 23.01
C ASP A 171 2.64 8.64 23.15
N TRP A 172 1.87 7.98 24.02
CA TRP A 172 0.43 8.18 24.20
C TRP A 172 0.01 8.67 25.59
N SER A 173 0.96 8.78 26.52
CA SER A 173 0.76 9.28 27.89
C SER A 173 0.87 10.79 27.97
#